data_AF-A0A353R2Z4-F1
#
_entry.id   AF-A0A353R2Z4-F1
#
_cell.length_a   1.000
_cell.length_b   1.000
_cell.length_c   1.000
_cell.angle_alpha   90.00
_cell.angle_beta   90.00
_cell.angle_gamma   90.00
#
_symmetry.space_group_name_H-M   'P 1'
#
loop_
_entity.id
_entity.type
_entity.pdbx_description
1 polymer ?
#
loop_
_entity_poly.entity_id
_entity_poly.type
_entity_poly.pdbx_seq_one_letter_code
_entity_poly.pdbx_strand_id
1 'polypeptide(L)'
;IQTAVLIETLVELGANVRWSSCNIFSTQDHAAAAIAATGTPVFAYKGESLEEYWAFTHRIFEWPDGGHSNMILDDGGDATLLLHLGSRAETDLAVLNHPTSEEERVLFAAIRARLAADPTWYSTRLAHIQGVTEETTTGVHRLYQMHERGELKFPAINVNDSVTKSKFDNLY
;
A
#
# COMPACT_ATOMS: atom_id res chain seq x y z
N ILE A 1 3.21 -15.45 8.19
CA ILE A 1 3.32 -16.76 7.51
C ILE A 1 2.23 -16.90 6.46
N GLN A 2 0.98 -16.62 6.81
CA GLN A 2 -0.18 -16.73 5.92
C GLN A 2 -0.01 -15.88 4.64
N THR A 3 0.40 -14.62 4.79
CA THR A 3 0.72 -13.73 3.66
C THR A 3 1.86 -14.26 2.78
N ALA A 4 2.80 -15.05 3.34
CA ALA A 4 3.86 -15.66 2.54
C ALA A 4 3.28 -16.66 1.52
N VAL A 5 2.31 -17.48 1.95
CA VAL A 5 1.59 -18.40 1.06
C VAL A 5 0.81 -17.65 -0.02
N LEU A 6 0.18 -16.52 0.33
CA LEU A 6 -0.49 -15.65 -0.65
C LEU A 6 0.51 -15.11 -1.68
N ILE A 7 1.66 -14.59 -1.25
CA ILE A 7 2.71 -14.07 -2.13
C ILE A 7 3.19 -15.15 -3.10
N GLU A 8 3.53 -16.35 -2.61
CA GLU A 8 3.98 -17.45 -3.46
C GLU A 8 2.87 -17.91 -4.42
N THR A 9 1.61 -17.89 -3.99
CA THR A 9 0.48 -18.20 -4.87
C THR A 9 0.35 -17.19 -6.01
N LEU A 10 0.52 -15.89 -5.74
CA LEU A 10 0.50 -14.86 -6.78
C LEU A 10 1.66 -15.06 -7.78
N VAL A 11 2.85 -15.36 -7.27
CA VAL A 11 4.04 -15.61 -8.10
C VAL A 11 3.85 -16.86 -8.97
N GLU A 12 3.33 -17.95 -8.40
CA GLU A 12 3.03 -19.19 -9.15
C GLU A 12 2.00 -18.95 -10.26
N LEU A 13 1.06 -18.02 -10.05
CA LEU A 13 0.09 -17.60 -11.07
C LEU A 13 0.66 -16.57 -12.07
N GLY A 14 1.95 -16.25 -11.99
CA GLY A 14 2.68 -15.43 -12.95
C GLY A 14 2.84 -13.96 -12.59
N ALA A 15 2.49 -13.55 -11.37
CA ALA A 15 2.70 -12.17 -10.91
C ALA A 15 4.17 -11.92 -10.53
N ASN A 16 4.67 -10.73 -10.86
CA ASN A 16 5.84 -10.19 -10.17
C ASN A 16 5.35 -9.37 -8.97
N VAL A 17 5.93 -9.58 -7.80
CA VAL A 17 5.42 -9.05 -6.53
C VAL A 17 6.50 -8.27 -5.80
N ARG A 18 6.10 -7.18 -5.13
CA ARG A 18 6.90 -6.45 -4.14
C ARG A 18 6.01 -6.22 -2.93
N TRP A 19 6.53 -6.37 -1.71
CA TRP A 19 5.70 -6.41 -0.51
C TRP A 19 6.23 -5.51 0.61
N SER A 20 5.31 -4.91 1.36
CA SER A 20 5.54 -4.29 2.67
C SER A 20 4.43 -4.70 3.63
N SER A 21 4.67 -4.57 4.94
CA SER A 21 3.60 -4.77 5.93
C SER A 21 2.60 -3.60 5.89
N CYS A 22 1.38 -3.82 6.40
CA CYS A 22 0.40 -2.77 6.71
C CYS A 22 0.39 -2.39 8.21
N ASN A 23 1.28 -2.98 9.01
CA ASN A 23 1.41 -2.66 10.43
C ASN A 23 2.84 -2.90 10.94
N ILE A 24 3.34 -1.94 11.72
CA ILE A 24 4.72 -1.94 12.25
C ILE A 24 5.05 -3.12 13.19
N PHE A 25 4.05 -3.83 13.72
CA PHE A 25 4.26 -4.94 14.67
C PHE A 25 3.78 -6.30 14.18
N SER A 26 3.09 -6.36 13.03
CA SER A 26 2.46 -7.59 12.54
C SER A 26 3.42 -8.55 11.84
N THR A 27 4.54 -8.04 11.34
CA THR A 27 5.51 -8.85 10.59
C THR A 27 6.01 -10.03 11.42
N GLN A 28 6.09 -11.18 10.76
CA GLN A 28 6.81 -12.34 11.28
C GLN A 28 8.13 -12.43 10.52
N ASP A 29 9.24 -12.05 11.16
CA ASP A 29 10.53 -11.86 10.47
C ASP A 29 11.02 -13.12 9.74
N HIS A 30 10.77 -14.30 10.30
CA HIS A 30 11.11 -15.57 9.65
C HIS A 30 10.28 -15.82 8.38
N ALA A 31 9.03 -15.33 8.31
CA ALA A 31 8.23 -15.37 7.10
C ALA A 31 8.73 -14.37 6.05
N ALA A 32 9.06 -13.14 6.48
CA ALA A 32 9.65 -12.12 5.61
C ALA A 32 10.99 -12.59 5.01
N ALA A 33 11.86 -13.19 5.83
CA ALA A 33 13.12 -13.77 5.41
C ALA A 33 12.94 -14.93 4.41
N ALA A 34 11.98 -15.82 4.66
CA ALA A 34 11.68 -16.93 3.75
C ALA A 34 11.24 -16.43 2.37
N ILE A 35 10.37 -15.43 2.31
CA ILE A 35 9.93 -14.83 1.04
C ILE A 35 11.07 -14.05 0.36
N ALA A 36 11.86 -13.28 1.12
CA ALA A 36 13.01 -12.60 0.55
C ALA A 36 14.02 -13.59 -0.08
N ALA A 37 14.18 -14.78 0.51
CA ALA A 37 15.05 -15.84 -0.01
C ALA A 37 14.56 -16.44 -1.35
N THR A 38 13.28 -16.29 -1.72
CA THR A 38 12.77 -16.70 -3.04
C THR A 38 13.07 -15.66 -4.13
N GLY A 39 13.62 -14.50 -3.77
CA GLY A 39 13.90 -13.39 -4.66
C GLY A 39 12.78 -12.35 -4.73
N THR A 40 11.65 -12.55 -4.04
CA THR A 40 10.58 -11.55 -3.95
C THR A 40 11.01 -10.42 -3.01
N PRO A 41 11.03 -9.14 -3.46
CA PRO A 41 11.38 -8.01 -2.61
C PRO A 41 10.36 -7.81 -1.48
N VAL A 42 10.83 -7.90 -0.23
CA VAL A 42 10.05 -7.65 0.99
C VAL A 42 10.70 -6.54 1.80
N PHE A 43 9.90 -5.54 2.15
CA PHE A 43 10.29 -4.37 2.96
C PHE A 43 9.43 -4.38 4.22
N ALA A 44 9.77 -5.26 5.16
CA ALA A 44 9.02 -5.41 6.40
C ALA A 44 9.87 -6.10 7.45
N TYR A 45 9.82 -5.61 8.69
CA TYR A 45 10.30 -6.34 9.86
C TYR A 45 9.49 -5.95 11.10
N LYS A 46 9.51 -6.78 12.14
CA LYS A 46 8.74 -6.55 13.35
C LYS A 46 9.37 -5.43 14.19
N GLY A 47 8.58 -4.40 14.47
CA GLY A 47 8.99 -3.25 15.27
C GLY A 47 9.70 -2.17 14.47
N GLU A 48 9.46 -2.11 13.16
CA GLU A 48 9.90 -0.98 12.33
C GLU A 48 9.31 0.36 12.82
N SER A 49 10.04 1.45 12.60
CA SER A 49 9.54 2.80 12.89
C SER A 49 8.46 3.22 11.89
N LEU A 50 7.70 4.27 12.23
CA LEU A 50 6.76 4.87 11.27
C LEU A 50 7.48 5.45 10.05
N GLU A 51 8.70 5.96 10.21
CA GLU A 51 9.54 6.45 9.13
C GLU A 51 9.91 5.33 8.16
N GLU A 52 10.30 4.16 8.69
CA GLU A 52 10.60 2.98 7.88
C GLU A 52 9.34 2.41 7.23
N TYR A 53 8.22 2.34 7.96
CA TYR A 53 6.93 1.92 7.43
C TYR A 53 6.59 2.67 6.14
N TRP A 54 6.54 4.01 6.20
CA TRP A 54 6.22 4.82 5.02
C TRP A 54 7.33 4.78 3.96
N ALA A 55 8.60 4.63 4.34
CA ALA A 55 9.66 4.39 3.37
C ALA A 55 9.42 3.07 2.62
N PHE A 56 9.06 1.99 3.32
CA PHE A 56 8.76 0.68 2.77
C PHE A 56 7.53 0.71 1.87
N THR A 57 6.48 1.45 2.23
CA THR A 57 5.31 1.66 1.35
C THR A 57 5.69 2.37 0.04
N HIS A 58 6.72 3.23 0.01
CA HIS A 58 7.23 3.74 -1.28
C HIS A 58 7.99 2.67 -2.06
N ARG A 59 8.79 1.82 -1.38
CA ARG A 59 9.64 0.81 -2.00
C ARG A 59 8.86 -0.25 -2.80
N ILE A 60 7.61 -0.53 -2.45
CA ILE A 60 6.77 -1.47 -3.22
C ILE A 60 6.39 -0.91 -4.61
N PHE A 61 6.48 0.41 -4.82
CA PHE A 61 6.23 1.07 -6.11
C PHE A 61 7.52 1.42 -6.90
N GLU A 62 8.69 0.99 -6.42
CA GLU A 62 9.99 1.24 -7.05
C GLU A 62 10.54 -0.01 -7.73
N TRP A 63 10.26 -0.16 -9.02
CA TRP A 63 10.75 -1.32 -9.80
C TRP A 63 12.15 -1.06 -10.37
N PRO A 64 13.06 -2.06 -10.33
CA PRO A 64 14.46 -1.88 -10.72
C PRO A 64 14.66 -1.75 -12.24
N ASP A 65 13.71 -2.22 -13.04
CA ASP A 65 13.71 -2.16 -14.51
C ASP A 65 13.10 -0.85 -15.06
N GLY A 66 12.75 0.09 -14.18
CA GLY A 66 12.03 1.30 -14.54
C GLY A 66 10.54 1.08 -14.80
N GLY A 67 10.02 -0.13 -14.53
CA GLY A 67 8.61 -0.44 -14.60
C GLY A 67 7.78 0.23 -13.49
N HIS A 68 6.47 -0.02 -13.54
CA HIS A 68 5.53 0.49 -12.56
C HIS A 68 4.62 -0.64 -12.07
N SER A 69 4.18 -0.55 -10.83
CA SER A 69 3.10 -1.41 -10.34
C SER A 69 1.86 -1.16 -11.19
N ASN A 70 1.16 -2.22 -11.57
CA ASN A 70 -0.10 -2.14 -12.29
C ASN A 70 -1.31 -2.60 -11.46
N MET A 71 -1.07 -3.17 -10.28
CA MET A 71 -2.09 -3.64 -9.34
C MET A 71 -1.67 -3.27 -7.92
N ILE A 72 -2.67 -3.09 -7.05
CA ILE A 72 -2.48 -2.97 -5.60
C ILE A 72 -3.28 -4.08 -4.92
N LEU A 73 -2.64 -4.80 -4.01
CA LEU A 73 -3.31 -5.66 -3.03
C LEU A 73 -3.10 -4.99 -1.68
N ASP A 74 -4.19 -4.49 -1.09
CA ASP A 74 -4.16 -3.57 0.04
C ASP A 74 -4.91 -4.15 1.25
N ASP A 75 -4.41 -3.83 2.43
CA ASP A 75 -5.00 -4.17 3.73
C ASP A 75 -4.88 -2.91 4.60
N GLY A 76 -6.00 -2.23 4.78
CA GLY A 76 -6.09 -0.96 5.51
C GLY A 76 -6.10 0.27 4.61
N GLY A 77 -5.69 0.14 3.35
CA GLY A 77 -5.79 1.17 2.32
C GLY A 77 -4.61 2.14 2.25
N ASP A 78 -3.47 1.83 2.90
CA ASP A 78 -2.34 2.76 3.01
C ASP A 78 -1.55 2.89 1.71
N ALA A 79 -1.41 1.81 0.94
CA ALA A 79 -0.75 1.87 -0.37
C ALA A 79 -1.59 2.72 -1.35
N THR A 80 -2.91 2.54 -1.32
CA THR A 80 -3.87 3.34 -2.08
C THR A 80 -3.88 4.79 -1.65
N LEU A 81 -3.90 5.06 -0.34
CA LEU A 81 -3.84 6.40 0.24
C LEU A 81 -2.56 7.12 -0.19
N LEU A 82 -1.40 6.46 -0.12
CA LEU A 82 -0.12 7.04 -0.48
C LEU A 82 -0.13 7.62 -1.90
N LEU A 83 -0.58 6.84 -2.89
CA LEU A 83 -0.62 7.29 -4.28
C LEU A 83 -1.66 8.39 -4.52
N HIS A 84 -2.85 8.28 -3.95
CA HIS A 84 -3.90 9.30 -4.13
C HIS A 84 -3.56 10.61 -3.43
N LEU A 85 -3.11 10.57 -2.18
CA LEU A 85 -2.72 11.75 -1.42
C LEU A 85 -1.48 12.40 -2.01
N GLY A 86 -0.46 11.60 -2.35
CA GLY A 86 0.75 12.10 -2.99
C GLY A 86 0.46 12.77 -4.33
N SER A 87 -0.38 12.17 -5.19
CA SER A 87 -0.77 12.77 -6.47
C SER A 87 -1.56 14.07 -6.31
N ARG A 88 -2.38 14.20 -5.26
CA ARG A 88 -3.00 15.48 -4.92
C ARG A 88 -1.97 16.51 -4.46
N ALA A 89 -1.01 16.10 -3.63
CA ALA A 89 0.04 16.96 -3.12
C ALA A 89 0.98 17.51 -4.20
N GLU A 90 1.09 16.84 -5.37
CA GLU A 90 1.81 17.36 -6.54
C GLU A 90 1.23 18.68 -7.07
N THR A 91 -0.09 18.87 -6.94
CA THR A 91 -0.78 20.08 -7.42
C THR A 91 -1.21 21.01 -6.28
N ASP A 92 -1.36 20.49 -5.06
CA ASP A 92 -1.69 21.26 -3.87
C ASP A 92 -0.95 20.71 -2.63
N LEU A 93 0.22 21.28 -2.32
CA LEU A 93 0.98 20.92 -1.12
C LEU A 93 0.26 21.24 0.20
N ALA A 94 -0.82 22.04 0.19
CA ALA A 94 -1.54 22.40 1.40
C ALA A 94 -2.28 21.21 2.03
N VAL A 95 -2.58 20.17 1.24
CA VAL A 95 -3.18 18.91 1.73
C VAL A 95 -2.31 18.20 2.78
N LEU A 96 -1.03 18.59 2.91
CA LEU A 96 -0.07 18.03 3.86
C LEU A 96 0.24 18.95 5.05
N ASN A 97 -0.50 20.05 5.24
CA ASN A 97 -0.15 21.08 6.25
C ASN A 97 -0.70 20.80 7.65
N HIS A 98 -1.70 19.95 7.77
CA HIS A 98 -2.45 19.77 9.02
C HIS A 98 -2.51 18.29 9.44
N PRO A 99 -1.38 17.67 9.82
CA PRO A 99 -1.39 16.30 10.33
C PRO A 99 -2.17 16.26 11.65
N THR A 100 -3.04 15.27 11.78
CA THR A 100 -3.90 15.04 12.95
C THR A 100 -3.39 13.93 13.85
N SER A 101 -2.39 13.17 13.38
CA SER A 101 -1.72 12.10 14.11
C SER A 101 -0.21 12.08 13.88
N GLU A 102 0.52 11.32 14.70
CA GLU A 102 1.94 11.08 14.47
C GLU A 102 2.19 10.36 13.14
N GLU A 103 1.35 9.37 12.81
CA GLU A 103 1.42 8.64 11.55
C GLU A 103 1.23 9.55 10.34
N GLU A 104 0.24 10.46 10.38
CA GLU A 104 0.05 11.46 9.31
C GLU A 104 1.23 12.42 9.22
N ARG A 105 1.81 12.86 10.34
CA ARG A 105 3.01 13.70 10.33
C ARG A 105 4.15 13.02 9.59
N VAL A 106 4.36 11.72 9.81
CA VAL A 106 5.42 10.94 9.16
C VAL A 106 5.10 10.68 7.69
N LEU A 107 3.86 10.29 7.36
CA LEU A 107 3.38 10.15 5.98
C LEU A 107 3.61 11.44 5.18
N PHE A 108 3.18 12.58 5.73
CA PHE A 108 3.28 13.87 5.05
C PHE A 108 4.74 14.28 4.85
N ALA A 109 5.60 14.02 5.82
CA ALA A 109 7.04 14.23 5.67
C ALA A 109 7.64 13.35 4.58
N ALA A 110 7.26 12.06 4.53
CA ALA A 110 7.69 11.13 3.48
C ALA A 110 7.23 11.61 2.09
N ILE A 111 5.99 12.09 1.97
CA ILE A 111 5.47 12.64 0.71
C ILE A 111 6.26 13.89 0.28
N ARG A 112 6.49 14.83 1.19
CA ARG A 112 7.27 16.03 0.89
C ARG A 112 8.69 15.69 0.44
N ALA A 113 9.35 14.78 1.14
CA ALA A 113 10.69 14.31 0.77
C ALA A 113 10.71 13.70 -0.63
N ARG A 114 9.66 12.94 -0.98
CA ARG A 114 9.56 12.33 -2.30
C ARG A 114 9.31 13.36 -3.41
N LEU A 115 8.38 14.30 -3.20
CA LEU A 115 8.10 15.37 -4.15
C LEU A 115 9.29 16.30 -4.39
N ALA A 116 10.14 16.50 -3.37
CA ALA A 116 11.37 17.26 -3.52
C ALA A 116 12.39 16.57 -4.45
N ALA A 117 12.37 15.23 -4.51
CA ALA A 117 13.25 14.44 -5.38
C ALA A 117 12.66 14.21 -6.79
N ASP A 118 11.35 13.99 -6.89
CA ASP A 118 10.61 13.79 -8.14
C ASP A 118 9.22 14.43 -8.00
N PRO A 119 9.00 15.62 -8.62
CA PRO A 119 7.74 16.36 -8.50
C PRO A 119 6.51 15.66 -9.10
N THR A 120 6.72 14.59 -9.86
CA THR A 120 5.66 13.83 -10.56
C THR A 120 5.63 12.36 -10.13
N TRP A 121 6.25 12.05 -8.98
CA TRP A 121 6.50 10.68 -8.56
C TRP A 121 5.20 9.87 -8.45
N TYR A 122 4.16 10.44 -7.84
CA TYR A 122 2.91 9.77 -7.53
C TYR A 122 1.98 9.69 -8.74
N SER A 123 1.74 10.78 -9.46
CA SER A 123 0.83 10.76 -10.61
C SER A 123 1.32 9.81 -11.71
N THR A 124 2.64 9.78 -11.95
CA THR A 124 3.25 8.82 -12.88
C THR A 124 2.89 7.40 -12.50
N ARG A 125 3.08 7.01 -11.23
CA ARG A 125 2.83 5.65 -10.73
C ARG A 125 1.33 5.33 -10.66
N LEU A 126 0.52 6.28 -10.20
CA LEU A 126 -0.92 6.16 -10.08
C LEU A 126 -1.59 5.88 -11.44
N ALA A 127 -1.10 6.49 -12.51
CA ALA A 127 -1.61 6.29 -13.87
C ALA A 127 -1.45 4.85 -14.39
N HIS A 128 -0.54 4.06 -13.83
CA HIS A 128 -0.31 2.67 -14.23
C HIS A 128 -1.18 1.67 -13.47
N ILE A 129 -1.83 2.08 -12.37
CA ILE A 129 -2.65 1.18 -11.57
C ILE A 129 -3.97 0.87 -12.28
N GLN A 130 -4.21 -0.42 -12.54
CA GLN A 130 -5.40 -0.94 -13.20
C GLN A 130 -6.51 -1.29 -12.20
N GLY A 131 -6.16 -1.51 -10.92
CA GLY A 131 -7.13 -1.72 -9.87
C GLY A 131 -6.51 -2.04 -8.51
N VAL A 132 -7.36 -2.02 -7.47
CA VAL A 132 -7.02 -2.45 -6.11
C VAL A 132 -7.96 -3.54 -5.61
N THR A 133 -7.45 -4.48 -4.83
CA THR A 133 -8.24 -5.37 -3.98
C THR A 133 -7.98 -5.00 -2.52
N GLU A 134 -9.02 -4.67 -1.75
CA GLU A 134 -8.90 -4.24 -0.36
C GLU A 134 -9.61 -5.21 0.59
N GLU A 135 -8.88 -5.66 1.61
CA GLU A 135 -9.28 -6.76 2.50
C GLU A 135 -10.01 -6.32 3.78
N THR A 136 -9.84 -5.07 4.24
CA THR A 136 -10.34 -4.66 5.57
C THR A 136 -11.50 -3.68 5.50
N THR A 137 -12.33 -3.70 6.54
CA THR A 137 -13.41 -2.72 6.74
C THR A 137 -12.91 -1.28 6.67
N THR A 138 -11.75 -0.99 7.29
CA THR A 138 -11.16 0.38 7.31
C THR A 138 -10.77 0.84 5.91
N GLY A 139 -10.03 0.02 5.16
CA GLY A 139 -9.64 0.37 3.80
C GLY A 139 -10.84 0.46 2.86
N VAL A 140 -11.82 -0.44 3.00
CA VAL A 140 -13.08 -0.38 2.24
C VAL A 140 -13.83 0.93 2.48
N HIS A 141 -13.93 1.39 3.74
CA HIS A 141 -14.53 2.70 4.02
C HIS A 141 -13.77 3.85 3.36
N ARG A 142 -12.43 3.83 3.36
CA ARG A 142 -11.61 4.82 2.65
C ARG A 142 -11.90 4.81 1.14
N LEU A 143 -12.04 3.63 0.54
CA LEU A 143 -12.39 3.48 -0.89
C LEU A 143 -13.78 4.03 -1.20
N TYR A 144 -14.80 3.73 -0.39
CA TYR A 144 -16.14 4.31 -0.56
C TYR A 144 -16.13 5.83 -0.45
N GLN A 145 -15.42 6.38 0.54
CA GLN A 145 -15.28 7.82 0.70
C GLN A 145 -14.60 8.48 -0.50
N MET A 146 -13.54 7.86 -1.07
CA MET A 146 -12.91 8.34 -2.30
C MET A 146 -13.86 8.24 -3.50
N HIS A 147 -14.63 7.16 -3.61
CA HIS A 147 -15.60 6.97 -4.68
C HIS A 147 -16.73 8.02 -4.65
N GLU A 148 -17.33 8.25 -3.47
CA GLU A 148 -18.38 9.26 -3.26
C GLU A 148 -17.92 10.67 -3.62
N ARG A 149 -16.64 10.99 -3.40
CA ARG A 149 -16.04 12.28 -3.78
C ARG A 149 -15.55 12.34 -5.24
N GLY A 150 -15.64 11.25 -6.00
CA GLY A 150 -15.09 11.17 -7.37
C GLY A 150 -13.56 11.21 -7.44
N GLU A 151 -12.89 10.87 -6.34
CA GLU A 151 -11.43 10.91 -6.20
C GLU A 151 -10.76 9.58 -6.58
N LEU A 152 -11.47 8.45 -6.45
CA LEU A 152 -10.95 7.12 -6.73
C LEU A 152 -10.59 6.97 -8.22
N LYS A 153 -9.31 6.75 -8.54
CA LYS A 153 -8.78 6.79 -9.92
C LYS A 153 -8.84 5.47 -10.69
N PHE A 154 -9.08 4.35 -10.02
CA PHE A 154 -9.13 3.03 -10.62
C PHE A 154 -10.22 2.16 -9.96
N PRO A 155 -10.68 1.08 -10.62
CA PRO A 155 -11.60 0.12 -10.03
C PRO A 155 -11.08 -0.48 -8.72
N ALA A 156 -11.99 -0.71 -7.77
CA ALA A 156 -11.67 -1.34 -6.50
C ALA A 156 -12.60 -2.54 -6.24
N ILE A 157 -12.03 -3.64 -5.76
CA ILE A 157 -12.78 -4.81 -5.28
C ILE A 157 -12.74 -4.80 -3.76
N ASN A 158 -13.92 -4.69 -3.16
CA ASN A 158 -14.14 -4.91 -1.73
C ASN A 158 -14.10 -6.41 -1.45
N VAL A 159 -12.96 -6.89 -0.95
CA VAL A 159 -12.77 -8.30 -0.57
C VAL A 159 -13.39 -8.54 0.82
N ASN A 160 -13.32 -7.54 1.71
CA ASN A 160 -13.80 -7.62 3.09
C ASN A 160 -15.25 -8.16 3.18
N ASP A 161 -16.14 -7.63 2.34
CA ASP A 161 -17.58 -7.93 2.40
C ASP A 161 -17.98 -9.18 1.63
N SER A 162 -17.01 -9.91 1.07
CA SER A 162 -17.24 -11.29 0.65
C SER A 162 -17.75 -12.10 1.85
N VAL A 163 -18.76 -12.96 1.63
CA VAL A 163 -19.34 -13.77 2.72
C VAL A 163 -18.27 -14.66 3.37
N THR A 164 -17.38 -15.23 2.56
CA THR A 164 -16.27 -16.08 3.01
C THR A 164 -15.15 -15.33 3.70
N LYS A 165 -15.13 -13.98 3.65
CA LYS A 165 -14.19 -13.13 4.37
C LYS A 165 -14.84 -12.61 5.65
N SER A 166 -15.82 -11.73 5.53
CA SER A 166 -16.49 -11.07 6.66
C SER A 166 -17.09 -12.01 7.71
N LYS A 167 -17.56 -13.22 7.32
CA LYS A 167 -18.16 -14.18 8.25
C LYS A 167 -17.22 -15.27 8.74
N PHE A 168 -15.96 -15.25 8.29
CA PHE A 168 -14.93 -16.17 8.76
C PHE A 168 -13.79 -15.41 9.41
N ASP A 169 -12.97 -14.73 8.60
CA ASP A 169 -11.77 -14.01 9.04
C ASP A 169 -12.05 -12.99 10.16
N ASN A 170 -13.11 -12.20 10.03
CA ASN A 170 -13.42 -11.16 11.03
C ASN A 170 -14.02 -11.73 12.34
N LEU A 171 -14.46 -13.00 12.36
CA LEU A 171 -15.27 -13.57 13.45
C LEU A 171 -14.59 -14.73 14.20
N TYR A 172 -13.95 -15.65 13.48
CA TYR A 172 -13.35 -16.87 14.03
C TYR A 172 -11.83 -16.76 14.12
#